data_AF-A0A372ZJI1-F1
#
_entry.id   AF-A0A372ZJI1-F1
#
_cell.length_a   1.000
_cell.length_b   1.000
_cell.length_c   1.000
_cell.angle_alpha   90.00
_cell.angle_beta   90.00
_cell.angle_gamma   90.00
#
_symmetry.space_group_name_H-M   'P 1'
#
loop_
_entity.id
_entity.type
_entity.pdbx_description
1 polymer ?
#
loop_
_entity_poly.entity_id
_entity_poly.type
_entity_poly.pdbx_seq_one_letter_code
_entity_poly.pdbx_strand_id
1 'polypeptide(L)' 'MSGADAEAYRLAIVASSRLRTSLARHGLELPGVRGDHPSGVGEPVVELGRASATVVHALAELLDRLPLDGREGAV' A
#
# COMPACT_ATOMS: atom_id res chain seq x y z
N MET A 1 -18.56 -3.44 14.94
CA MET A 1 -17.49 -2.63 14.33
C MET A 1 -17.91 -1.18 14.42
N SER A 2 -17.13 -0.33 15.08
CA SER A 2 -17.49 1.08 15.23
C SER A 2 -17.39 1.81 13.88
N GLY A 3 -18.02 2.98 13.75
CA GLY A 3 -17.89 3.79 12.53
C GLY A 3 -16.42 4.18 12.26
N ALA A 4 -15.62 4.36 13.30
CA ALA A 4 -14.19 4.65 13.19
C ALA A 4 -13.39 3.44 12.68
N ASP A 5 -13.73 2.23 13.12
CA ASP A 5 -13.06 1.00 12.63
C ASP A 5 -13.36 0.75 11.15
N ALA A 6 -14.59 1.04 10.72
CA ALA A 6 -14.99 0.94 9.32
C ALA A 6 -14.23 1.95 8.44
N GLU A 7 -14.03 3.17 8.95
CA GLU A 7 -13.22 4.20 8.30
C GLU A 7 -11.76 3.75 8.16
N ALA A 8 -11.16 3.30 9.25
CA ALA A 8 -9.78 2.83 9.28
C ALA A 8 -9.59 1.63 8.32
N TYR A 9 -10.51 0.67 8.33
CA TYR A 9 -10.45 -0.44 7.39
C TYR A 9 -10.51 0.02 5.92
N ARG A 10 -11.37 1.01 5.61
CA ARG A 10 -11.45 1.57 4.25
C ARG A 10 -10.16 2.28 3.85
N LEU A 11 -9.55 3.04 4.75
CA LEU A 11 -8.26 3.70 4.50
C LEU A 11 -7.15 2.69 4.22
N ALA A 12 -7.13 1.57 4.95
CA ALA A 12 -6.22 0.45 4.68
C ALA A 12 -6.43 -0.17 3.29
N ILE A 13 -7.69 -0.37 2.87
CA ILE A 13 -8.02 -0.87 1.52
C ILE A 13 -7.50 0.10 0.45
N VAL A 14 -7.72 1.41 0.63
CA VAL A 14 -7.26 2.44 -0.32
C VAL A 14 -5.74 2.46 -0.42
N ALA A 15 -5.04 2.48 0.71
CA ALA A 15 -3.57 2.46 0.73
C ALA A 15 -3.00 1.20 0.07
N SER A 16 -3.54 0.02 0.39
CA SER A 16 -3.11 -1.25 -0.21
C SER A 16 -3.34 -1.26 -1.73
N SER A 17 -4.47 -0.72 -2.19
CA SER A 17 -4.79 -0.66 -3.62
C SER A 17 -3.85 0.27 -4.37
N ARG A 18 -3.55 1.44 -3.78
CA ARG A 18 -2.58 2.37 -4.35
C ARG A 18 -1.21 1.72 -4.48
N LEU A 19 -0.72 1.08 -3.42
CA LEU A 19 0.57 0.38 -3.45
C LEU A 19 0.61 -0.71 -4.53
N ARG A 20 -0.44 -1.54 -4.65
CA ARG A 20 -0.51 -2.56 -5.71
C ARG A 20 -0.43 -1.93 -7.10
N THR A 21 -1.14 -0.82 -7.34
CA THR A 21 -1.08 -0.11 -8.62
C THR A 21 0.31 0.45 -8.90
N SER A 22 0.96 1.07 -7.92
CA SER A 22 2.32 1.60 -8.09
C SER A 22 3.32 0.49 -8.39
N LEU A 23 3.27 -0.62 -7.65
CA LEU A 23 4.13 -1.79 -7.90
C LEU A 23 3.90 -2.40 -9.29
N ALA A 24 2.65 -2.54 -9.71
CA ALA A 24 2.31 -3.11 -11.01
C ALA A 24 2.87 -2.27 -12.18
N ARG A 25 2.97 -0.94 -12.03
CA ARG A 25 3.62 -0.07 -13.03
C ARG A 25 5.10 -0.38 -13.20
N HIS A 26 5.75 -0.85 -12.14
CA HIS A 26 7.14 -1.31 -12.12
C HIS A 26 7.30 -2.80 -12.48
N GLY A 27 6.23 -3.47 -12.91
CA GLY A 27 6.25 -4.91 -13.21
C GLY A 27 6.43 -5.79 -11.96
N LEU A 28 6.22 -5.24 -10.77
CA LEU A 28 6.30 -5.96 -9.50
C LEU A 28 4.91 -6.39 -9.03
N GLU A 29 4.83 -7.63 -8.57
CA GLU A 29 3.64 -8.15 -7.88
C GLU A 29 4.01 -8.58 -6.47
N LEU A 30 3.28 -8.10 -5.47
CA LEU A 30 3.42 -8.51 -4.08
C LEU A 30 2.12 -9.19 -3.60
N PRO A 31 2.12 -10.53 -3.45
CA PRO A 31 0.99 -11.22 -2.85
C PRO A 31 0.85 -10.79 -1.39
N GLY A 32 -0.38 -10.51 -0.94
CA GLY A 32 -0.66 -10.10 0.44
C GLY A 32 -0.70 -8.60 0.70
N VAL A 33 -0.61 -7.74 -0.32
CA VAL A 33 -0.89 -6.31 -0.15
C VAL A 33 -2.40 -6.10 -0.14
N ARG A 34 -3.04 -6.25 1.03
CA ARG A 34 -4.48 -6.02 1.24
C ARG A 34 -4.70 -5.19 2.50
N GLY A 35 -5.80 -4.43 2.55
CA GLY A 35 -6.19 -3.78 3.79
C GLY A 35 -6.52 -4.83 4.85
N ASP A 36 -6.01 -4.63 6.07
CA ASP A 36 -6.26 -5.49 7.22
C ASP A 36 -7.15 -4.75 8.23
N HIS A 37 -7.77 -5.48 9.15
CA HIS A 37 -8.51 -4.89 10.25
C HIS A 37 -7.64 -3.92 11.05
N PRO A 38 -8.21 -2.79 11.50
CA PRO A 38 -7.46 -1.78 12.21
C PRO A 38 -6.78 -2.35 13.46
N SER A 39 -5.70 -1.69 13.90
CA SER A 39 -4.99 -2.05 15.13
C SER A 39 -5.91 -1.92 16.35
N GLY A 40 -5.47 -2.41 17.52
CA GLY A 40 -6.21 -2.28 18.77
C GLY A 40 -6.48 -0.84 19.22
N VAL A 41 -5.83 0.15 18.60
CA VAL A 41 -6.05 1.59 18.83
C VAL A 41 -6.76 2.29 17.65
N GLY A 42 -7.30 1.52 16.70
CA GLY A 42 -8.07 2.05 15.57
C GLY A 42 -7.23 2.51 14.38
N GLU A 43 -5.93 2.21 14.35
CA GLU A 43 -5.06 2.63 13.25
C GLU A 43 -5.30 1.76 12.00
N PRO A 44 -5.45 2.37 10.81
CA PRO A 44 -5.58 1.63 9.56
C PRO A 44 -4.26 0.91 9.23
N VAL A 45 -4.31 -0.40 8.99
CA VAL A 45 -3.12 -1.23 8.72
C VAL A 45 -3.32 -2.14 7.51
N VAL A 46 -2.22 -2.54 6.87
CA VAL A 46 -2.21 -3.39 5.67
C VAL A 46 -1.55 -4.73 6.03
N GLU A 47 -2.00 -5.83 5.42
CA GLU A 47 -1.51 -7.21 5.62
C GLU A 47 0.00 -7.39 5.34
N LEU A 48 0.66 -6.36 4.79
CA LEU A 48 2.11 -6.26 4.65
C LEU A 48 2.78 -6.02 6.02
N GLY A 49 2.88 -7.06 6.83
CA GLY A 49 3.50 -7.01 8.15
C GLY A 49 2.78 -6.08 9.14
N ARG A 50 1.49 -5.81 8.92
CA ARG A 50 0.69 -4.84 9.67
C ARG A 50 1.22 -3.41 9.60
N ALA A 51 1.87 -3.04 8.50
CA ALA A 51 2.30 -1.66 8.26
C ALA A 51 1.10 -0.71 8.26
N SER A 52 1.28 0.50 8.80
CA SER A 52 0.22 1.50 8.78
C SER A 52 -0.11 1.95 7.36
N ALA A 53 -1.38 2.27 7.13
CA ALA A 53 -1.85 2.74 5.82
C ALA A 53 -1.10 4.01 5.39
N THR A 54 -0.71 4.88 6.32
CA THR A 54 0.11 6.07 6.06
C THR A 54 1.48 5.72 5.49
N VAL A 55 2.20 4.77 6.11
CA VAL A 55 3.51 4.32 5.63
C VAL A 55 3.38 3.67 4.25
N VAL A 56 2.36 2.83 4.06
CA VAL A 56 2.07 2.18 2.78
C VAL A 56 1.76 3.20 1.69
N HIS A 57 1.02 4.26 2.02
CA HIS A 57 0.72 5.34 1.09
C HIS A 57 1.97 6.11 0.68
N ALA A 58 2.82 6.45 1.66
CA ALA A 58 4.10 7.12 1.40
C ALA A 58 5.02 6.26 0.52
N LEU A 59 5.06 4.94 0.75
CA LEU A 59 5.80 4.02 -0.11
C LEU A 59 5.26 4.01 -1.54
N ALA A 60 3.94 3.97 -1.72
CA ALA A 60 3.32 4.04 -3.03
C ALA A 60 3.67 5.35 -3.76
N GLU A 61 3.67 6.48 -3.04
CA GLU A 61 4.10 7.77 -3.57
C GLU A 61 5.59 7.81 -3.96
N LEU A 62 6.45 7.15 -3.20
CA LEU A 62 7.86 7.03 -3.55
C LEU A 62 8.03 6.19 -4.81
N LEU A 63 7.34 5.05 -4.92
CA LEU A 63 7.35 4.22 -6.12
C LEU A 63 6.83 4.98 -7.34
N ASP A 64 5.77 5.79 -7.19
CA ASP A 64 5.22 6.61 -8.27
C ASP A 64 6.24 7.65 -8.82
N ARG A 65 7.27 8.01 -8.04
CA ARG A 65 8.33 8.95 -8.44
C ARG A 65 9.56 8.27 -9.03
N LEU A 66 9.70 6.96 -8.88
CA LEU A 66 10.82 6.24 -9.46
C LEU A 66 10.62 6.11 -10.97
N PRO A 67 11.70 6.21 -11.77
CA PRO A 67 11.63 5.91 -13.18
C PRO A 67 11.16 4.46 -13.39
N LEU A 68 10.37 4.22 -14.43
CA LEU A 68 9.79 2.89 -14.74
C LEU A 68 10.82 1.94 -15.39
N ASP A 69 12.12 2.21 -15.21
CA ASP A 69 13.17 1.64 -16.04
C ASP A 69 13.68 0.30 -15.51
N GLY A 70 13.23 -0.75 -16.19
CA GLY A 70 13.91 -2.05 -16.26
C GLY A 70 14.82 -2.20 -17.48
N ARG A 71 14.98 -1.16 -18.33
CA ARG A 71 15.86 -1.19 -19.52
C ARG A 71 16.35 0.20 -19.94
N GLU A 72 17.32 0.76 -19.24
CA GLU A 72 18.25 1.72 -19.86
C GLU A 72 19.66 1.41 -19.35
N GLY A 73 20.55 1.01 -20.26
CA GLY A 73 21.94 0.67 -19.92
C GLY A 73 22.52 -0.59 -20.58
N ALA A 74 22.13 -0.92 -21.81
CA ALA A 74 22.93 -1.74 -22.71
C ALA A 74 22.93 -1.09 -24.09
N VAL A 75 23.75 -0.04 -24.24
CA VAL A 75 24.20 0.47 -25.54
C VAL A 75 25.69 0.22 -25.62
#